data_AF-A0A7L0TL19-F1
#
_entry.id   AF-A0A7L0TL19-F1
#
_cell.length_a   1.000
_cell.length_b   1.000
_cell.length_c   1.000
_cell.angle_alpha   90.00
_cell.angle_beta   90.00
_cell.angle_gamma   90.00
#
_symmetry.space_group_name_H-M   'P 1'
#
loop_
_entity.id
_entity.type
_entity.pdbx_description
1 polymer ?
#
loop_
_entity_poly.entity_id
_entity_poly.type
_entity_poly.pdbx_seq_one_letter_code
_entity_poly.pdbx_strand_id
1 'polypeptide(L)'
;LGEGLGAKETPQQRYQRLQHEVQELIGEVERIQSTVKESMAEEELTPMALARQVEGLKQQLLCSHLEKLLGPAAAVDFADPDGALAKRLLQQLEVAKCSKAAPGKSPAKAPAPTGDAVTFELYWRPEQDQFAQTAKIAELEKRLAQLEAMVRCDSDSQ
;
A
#
# COMPACT_ATOMS: atom_id res chain seq x y z
N LEU A 1 15.90 -0.36 66.00
CA LEU A 1 15.95 1.01 66.58
C LEU A 1 16.99 1.79 65.79
N GLY A 2 16.55 2.57 64.82
CA GLY A 2 17.45 3.26 63.89
C GLY A 2 16.99 4.66 63.54
N GLU A 3 16.23 5.31 64.41
CA GLU A 3 16.02 6.75 64.41
C GLU A 3 16.76 7.31 65.63
N GLY A 4 17.77 8.15 65.38
CA GLY A 4 18.68 8.64 66.40
C GLY A 4 19.48 9.82 65.90
N LEU A 5 18.79 10.95 65.72
CA LEU A 5 19.35 12.30 65.65
C LEU A 5 20.40 12.49 66.76
N GLY A 6 21.70 12.43 66.46
CA GLY A 6 22.74 12.85 67.40
C GLY A 6 24.13 12.21 67.31
N ALA A 7 24.29 11.03 66.69
CA ALA A 7 25.61 10.44 66.47
C ALA A 7 26.05 10.68 65.02
N LYS A 8 27.29 11.18 64.81
CA LYS A 8 27.86 11.29 63.46
C LYS A 8 27.82 9.90 62.83
N GLU A 9 27.12 9.78 61.69
CA GLU A 9 27.04 8.53 60.93
C GLU A 9 28.45 7.94 60.75
N THR A 10 28.61 6.63 61.01
CA THR A 10 29.86 5.97 60.65
C THR A 10 30.02 6.00 59.12
N PRO A 11 31.25 6.06 58.59
CA PRO A 11 31.47 6.09 57.14
C PRO A 11 30.79 4.94 56.39
N GLN A 12 30.74 3.75 57.01
CA GLN A 12 30.08 2.55 56.47
C GLN A 12 28.56 2.74 56.34
N GLN A 13 27.92 3.31 57.37
CA GLN A 13 26.48 3.55 57.39
C GLN A 13 26.08 4.64 56.39
N ARG A 14 26.91 5.68 56.25
CA ARG A 14 26.72 6.72 55.24
C ARG A 14 26.80 6.16 53.82
N TYR A 15 27.75 5.25 53.57
CA TYR A 15 27.89 4.59 52.26
C TYR A 15 26.63 3.78 51.91
N GLN A 16 26.13 2.97 52.85
CA GLN A 16 24.91 2.17 52.64
C GLN A 16 23.67 3.06 52.38
N ARG A 17 23.48 4.14 53.15
CA ARG A 17 22.39 5.09 52.91
C ARG A 17 22.50 5.73 51.52
N LEU A 18 23.69 6.21 51.17
CA LEU A 18 23.91 6.86 49.88
C LEU A 18 23.74 5.88 48.71
N GLN A 19 24.13 4.61 48.87
CA GLN A 19 23.89 3.57 47.88
C GLN A 19 22.39 3.36 47.65
N HIS A 20 21.59 3.28 48.72
CA HIS A 20 20.14 3.17 48.60
C HIS A 20 19.51 4.41 47.96
N GLU A 21 19.91 5.61 48.37
CA GLU A 21 19.43 6.87 47.78
C GLU A 21 19.76 6.97 46.28
N VAL A 22 20.96 6.53 45.87
CA VAL A 22 21.34 6.47 44.45
C VAL A 22 20.49 5.44 43.70
N GLN A 23 20.24 4.28 44.30
CA GLN A 23 19.41 3.24 43.69
C GLN A 23 17.95 3.70 43.53
N GLU A 24 17.40 4.39 44.54
CA GLU A 24 16.07 4.98 44.51
C GLU A 24 15.99 6.08 43.44
N LEU A 25 17.00 6.96 43.39
CA LEU A 25 17.08 8.01 42.38
C LEU A 25 17.14 7.43 40.95
N ILE A 26 17.90 6.36 40.72
CA ILE A 26 17.92 5.66 39.42
C ILE A 26 16.52 5.14 39.08
N GLY A 27 15.85 4.46 40.02
CA GLY A 27 14.49 3.95 39.80
C GLY A 27 13.45 5.05 39.58
N GLU A 28 13.60 6.21 40.23
CA GLU A 28 12.75 7.38 40.01
C GLU A 28 12.97 8.00 38.63
N VAL A 29 14.21 8.12 38.18
CA VAL A 29 14.53 8.64 36.85
C VAL A 29 14.00 7.72 35.76
N GLU A 30 14.15 6.40 35.91
CA GLU A 30 13.58 5.41 34.98
C GLU A 30 12.05 5.53 34.91
N ARG A 31 11.39 5.68 36.07
CA ARG A 31 9.93 5.87 36.16
C ARG A 31 9.46 7.16 35.51
N ILE A 32 10.19 8.26 35.72
CA ILE A 32 9.92 9.54 35.06
C ILE A 32 10.10 9.38 33.54
N GLN A 33 11.14 8.68 33.09
CA GLN A 33 11.38 8.44 31.68
C GLN A 33 10.28 7.60 31.03
N SER A 34 9.77 6.57 31.70
CA SER A 34 8.65 5.76 31.19
C SER A 34 7.37 6.58 31.09
N THR A 35 7.03 7.36 32.13
CA THR A 35 5.83 8.22 32.11
C THR A 35 5.92 9.28 31.03
N VAL A 36 7.08 9.91 30.80
CA VAL A 36 7.27 10.87 29.71
C VAL A 36 7.09 10.20 28.34
N LYS A 37 7.62 8.99 28.15
CA LYS A 37 7.43 8.24 26.88
C LYS A 37 5.96 7.90 26.63
N GLU A 38 5.23 7.50 27.66
CA GLU A 38 3.79 7.21 27.57
C GLU A 38 2.98 8.48 27.29
N SER A 39 3.27 9.59 27.98
CA SER A 39 2.59 10.88 27.75
C SER A 39 2.88 11.44 26.36
N MET A 40 4.10 11.28 25.82
CA MET A 40 4.40 11.67 24.43
C MET A 40 3.63 10.81 23.41
N ALA A 41 3.46 9.51 23.68
CA ALA A 41 2.67 8.63 22.82
C ALA A 41 1.16 8.97 22.87
N GLU A 42 0.65 9.39 24.03
CA GLU A 42 -0.72 9.91 24.16
C GLU A 42 -0.91 11.27 23.46
N GLU A 43 0.11 12.14 23.45
CA GLU A 43 0.08 13.43 22.75
C GLU A 43 0.06 13.27 21.22
N GLU A 44 0.76 12.25 20.69
CA GLU A 44 0.71 11.86 19.28
C GLU A 44 -0.68 11.35 18.84
N LEU A 45 -1.48 10.83 19.77
CA LEU A 45 -2.89 10.47 19.55
C LEU A 45 -3.79 11.71 19.66
N THR A 46 -3.47 12.75 18.89
CA THR A 46 -4.33 13.93 18.78
C THR A 46 -5.72 13.50 18.28
N PRO A 47 -6.83 13.99 18.87
CA PRO A 47 -8.19 13.62 18.44
C PRO A 47 -8.46 13.86 16.95
N MET A 48 -7.75 14.81 16.34
CA MET A 48 -7.79 15.06 14.90
C MET A 48 -7.15 13.95 14.06
N ALA A 49 -6.08 13.30 14.53
CA ALA A 49 -5.47 12.16 13.86
C ALA A 49 -6.41 10.95 13.87
N LEU A 50 -7.05 10.69 15.01
CA LEU A 50 -8.06 9.64 15.12
C LEU A 50 -9.28 9.92 14.23
N ALA A 51 -9.76 11.17 14.18
CA ALA A 51 -10.84 11.56 13.28
C ALA A 51 -10.50 11.31 11.79
N ARG A 52 -9.27 11.63 11.37
CA ARG A 52 -8.78 11.34 10.01
C ARG A 52 -8.72 9.85 9.72
N GLN A 53 -8.29 9.03 10.68
CA GLN A 53 -8.29 7.57 10.54
C GLN A 53 -9.72 7.02 10.39
N VAL A 54 -10.65 7.51 11.21
CA VAL A 54 -12.08 7.11 11.13
C VAL A 54 -12.70 7.53 9.80
N GLU A 55 -12.39 8.72 9.30
CA GLU A 55 -12.85 9.19 8.00
C GLU A 55 -12.27 8.34 6.84
N GLY A 56 -10.98 7.99 6.91
CA GLY A 56 -10.35 7.07 5.97
C GLY A 56 -11.01 5.68 5.96
N LEU A 57 -11.29 5.12 7.15
CA LEU A 57 -11.98 3.83 7.30
C LEU A 57 -13.41 3.89 6.75
N LYS A 58 -14.13 4.99 7.01
CA LYS A 58 -15.47 5.21 6.44
C LYS A 58 -15.41 5.23 4.92
N GLN A 59 -14.44 5.92 4.33
CA GLN A 59 -14.27 5.96 2.88
C GLN A 59 -13.98 4.58 2.30
N GLN A 60 -13.11 3.79 2.93
CA GLN A 60 -12.82 2.41 2.51
C GLN A 60 -14.06 1.50 2.58
N LEU A 61 -14.86 1.62 3.64
CA LEU A 61 -16.10 0.87 3.79
C LEU A 61 -17.11 1.22 2.68
N LEU A 62 -17.24 2.52 2.36
CA LEU A 62 -18.09 2.97 1.27
C LEU A 62 -17.62 2.42 -0.07
N CYS A 63 -16.32 2.49 -0.38
CA CYS A 63 -15.78 1.91 -1.61
C CYS A 63 -16.06 0.40 -1.71
N SER A 64 -15.81 -0.37 -0.63
CA SER A 64 -16.07 -1.81 -0.63
C SER A 64 -17.57 -2.15 -0.76
N HIS A 65 -18.45 -1.36 -0.14
CA HIS A 65 -19.89 -1.52 -0.32
C HIS A 65 -20.31 -1.21 -1.75
N LEU A 66 -19.73 -0.17 -2.35
CA LEU A 66 -20.00 0.27 -3.71
C LEU A 66 -19.51 -0.76 -4.74
N GLU A 67 -18.35 -1.39 -4.51
CA GLU A 67 -17.88 -2.56 -5.30
C GLU A 67 -18.84 -3.75 -5.23
N LYS A 68 -19.42 -4.04 -4.06
CA LYS A 68 -20.42 -5.12 -3.91
C LYS A 68 -21.74 -4.82 -4.62
N LEU A 69 -22.15 -3.55 -4.66
CA LEU A 69 -23.37 -3.12 -5.34
C LEU A 69 -23.21 -3.06 -6.87
N LEU A 70 -22.10 -2.49 -7.34
CA LEU A 70 -21.82 -2.37 -8.77
C LEU A 70 -21.31 -3.67 -9.39
N GLY A 71 -20.75 -4.56 -8.57
CA GLY A 71 -20.16 -5.82 -9.00
C GLY A 71 -18.70 -5.67 -9.48
N PRO A 72 -17.93 -6.77 -9.50
CA PRO A 72 -16.48 -6.74 -9.73
C PRO A 72 -16.05 -6.31 -11.15
N ALA A 73 -16.99 -6.16 -12.08
CA ALA A 73 -16.72 -5.78 -13.46
C ALA A 73 -17.17 -4.35 -13.83
N ALA A 74 -17.76 -3.61 -12.88
CA ALA A 74 -18.22 -2.26 -13.14
C ALA A 74 -17.06 -1.26 -13.05
N ALA A 75 -16.43 -1.00 -14.19
CA ALA A 75 -15.49 0.11 -14.31
C ALA A 75 -16.26 1.44 -14.34
N VAL A 76 -16.17 2.22 -13.26
CA VAL A 76 -16.71 3.59 -13.22
C VAL A 76 -15.62 4.54 -13.67
N ASP A 77 -15.70 5.01 -14.91
CA ASP A 77 -14.87 6.10 -15.39
C ASP A 77 -15.59 7.43 -15.16
N PHE A 78 -15.10 8.21 -14.20
CA PHE A 78 -15.65 9.55 -13.92
C PHE A 78 -15.27 10.59 -14.98
N ALA A 79 -14.27 10.32 -15.82
CA ALA A 79 -13.87 11.22 -16.90
C ALA A 79 -14.76 11.06 -18.15
N ASP A 80 -15.35 9.89 -18.36
CA ASP A 80 -16.29 9.61 -19.46
C ASP A 80 -17.48 8.74 -19.02
N PRO A 81 -18.45 9.30 -18.25
CA PRO A 81 -19.56 8.54 -17.69
C PRO A 81 -20.48 7.91 -18.74
N ASP A 82 -20.61 8.53 -19.92
CA ASP A 82 -21.48 8.06 -21.01
C ASP A 82 -20.72 7.27 -22.10
N GLY A 83 -19.40 7.13 -21.96
CA GLY A 83 -18.52 6.59 -23.01
C GLY A 83 -18.54 7.44 -24.29
N ALA A 84 -18.87 8.73 -24.19
CA ALA A 84 -19.06 9.62 -25.32
C ALA A 84 -17.74 10.01 -25.98
N LEU A 85 -16.66 10.16 -25.20
CA LEU A 85 -15.32 10.41 -25.73
C LEU A 85 -14.81 9.20 -26.49
N ALA A 86 -14.99 7.99 -25.95
CA ALA A 86 -14.64 6.75 -26.64
C ALA A 86 -15.40 6.61 -27.97
N LYS A 87 -16.71 6.84 -27.98
CA LYS A 87 -17.54 6.80 -29.20
C LYS A 87 -17.11 7.84 -30.23
N ARG A 88 -16.80 9.07 -29.79
CA ARG A 88 -16.34 10.16 -30.68
C ARG A 88 -14.99 9.82 -31.31
N LEU A 89 -14.05 9.29 -30.52
CA LEU A 89 -12.73 8.90 -31.01
C LEU A 89 -12.86 7.78 -32.06
N LEU A 90 -13.67 6.75 -31.80
CA LEU A 90 -13.95 5.70 -32.77
C LEU A 90 -14.55 6.25 -34.08
N GLN A 91 -15.50 7.18 -34.00
CA GLN A 91 -16.06 7.82 -35.20
C GLN A 91 -15.02 8.64 -35.97
N GLN A 92 -14.18 9.41 -35.27
CA GLN A 92 -13.12 10.21 -35.90
C GLN A 92 -12.10 9.31 -36.63
N LEU A 93 -11.78 8.15 -36.05
CA LEU A 93 -10.91 7.17 -36.69
C LEU A 93 -11.53 6.53 -37.93
N GLU A 94 -12.83 6.20 -37.90
CA GLU A 94 -13.52 5.67 -39.09
C GLU A 94 -13.59 6.71 -40.21
N VAL A 95 -13.81 8.00 -39.89
CA VAL A 95 -13.78 9.09 -40.89
C VAL A 95 -12.38 9.23 -41.51
N ALA A 96 -11.33 9.22 -40.69
CA ALA A 96 -9.93 9.29 -41.15
C ALA A 96 -9.48 8.04 -41.93
N LYS A 97 -10.14 6.89 -41.71
CA LYS A 97 -9.90 5.65 -42.46
C LYS A 97 -10.56 5.69 -43.84
N CYS A 98 -11.78 6.23 -43.94
CA CYS A 98 -12.48 6.41 -45.23
C CYS A 98 -11.82 7.44 -46.15
N SER A 99 -11.13 8.46 -45.62
CA SER A 99 -10.44 9.47 -46.43
C SER A 99 -9.14 8.97 -47.11
N LYS A 100 -8.59 7.81 -46.69
CA LYS A 100 -7.30 7.27 -47.17
C LYS A 100 -7.41 6.14 -48.22
N ALA A 101 -8.59 5.77 -48.69
CA ALA A 101 -8.80 4.66 -49.63
C ALA A 101 -8.45 4.95 -51.12
N ALA A 102 -7.37 5.68 -51.41
CA ALA A 102 -6.79 5.79 -52.75
C ALA A 102 -5.34 5.30 -52.73
N PRO A 103 -4.97 4.27 -53.53
CA PRO A 103 -3.63 3.69 -53.47
C PRO A 103 -2.65 4.54 -54.28
N GLY A 104 -1.61 5.06 -53.63
CA GLY A 104 -0.52 5.81 -54.27
C GLY A 104 0.82 5.55 -53.59
N LYS A 105 1.75 4.95 -54.34
CA LYS A 105 3.11 4.48 -53.99
C LYS A 105 3.99 5.46 -53.17
N SER A 106 4.80 4.88 -52.28
CA SER A 106 5.94 5.44 -51.51
C SER A 106 7.10 6.00 -52.42
N PRO A 107 8.21 6.62 -51.91
CA PRO A 107 8.67 6.77 -50.51
C PRO A 107 9.29 8.14 -50.10
N ALA A 108 9.50 8.29 -48.77
CA ALA A 108 10.52 9.07 -48.05
C ALA A 108 10.67 10.59 -48.30
N LYS A 109 10.04 11.41 -47.43
CA LYS A 109 10.66 12.60 -46.79
C LYS A 109 9.80 13.01 -45.59
N ALA A 110 10.44 13.39 -44.48
CA ALA A 110 9.77 13.80 -43.23
C ALA A 110 8.67 14.85 -43.50
N PRO A 111 7.45 14.73 -42.94
CA PRO A 111 6.44 15.77 -43.09
C PRO A 111 6.28 16.60 -41.81
N ALA A 112 6.36 17.92 -42.00
CA ALA A 112 5.69 18.93 -41.19
C ALA A 112 4.18 18.59 -41.03
N PRO A 113 3.48 19.11 -39.99
CA PRO A 113 2.16 18.61 -39.62
C PRO A 113 1.11 19.06 -40.65
N THR A 114 0.88 18.23 -41.65
CA THR A 114 -0.35 18.26 -42.44
C THR A 114 -1.49 17.79 -41.53
N GLY A 115 -2.51 18.63 -41.36
CA GLY A 115 -3.59 18.52 -40.36
C GLY A 115 -4.57 17.35 -40.53
N ASP A 116 -4.15 16.22 -41.09
CA ASP A 116 -4.96 15.01 -41.23
C ASP A 116 -4.11 13.73 -41.04
N ALA A 117 -3.16 13.77 -40.10
CA ALA A 117 -2.35 12.62 -39.72
C ALA A 117 -2.78 12.10 -38.35
N VAL A 118 -3.30 10.87 -38.32
CA VAL A 118 -3.59 10.15 -37.08
C VAL A 118 -2.29 9.52 -36.57
N THR A 119 -1.78 10.03 -35.44
CA THR A 119 -0.60 9.50 -34.76
C THR A 119 -1.05 8.74 -33.52
N PHE A 120 -0.73 7.44 -33.46
CA PHE A 120 -0.94 6.61 -32.27
C PHE A 120 0.40 6.34 -31.62
N GLU A 121 0.58 6.84 -30.40
CA GLU A 121 1.78 6.59 -29.59
C GLU A 121 1.41 5.62 -28.46
N LEU A 122 1.96 4.41 -28.54
CA LEU A 122 1.78 3.38 -27.52
C LEU A 122 3.10 3.18 -26.78
N TYR A 123 3.13 3.61 -25.52
CA TYR A 123 4.24 3.32 -24.61
C TYR A 123 3.83 2.16 -23.71
N TRP A 124 4.23 0.94 -24.07
CA TRP A 124 3.87 -0.28 -23.35
C TRP A 124 5.04 -1.26 -23.25
N ARG A 125 5.18 -1.95 -22.10
CA ARG A 125 6.15 -3.04 -21.89
C ARG A 125 5.42 -4.38 -21.69
N PRO A 126 4.97 -5.02 -22.78
CA PRO A 126 4.14 -6.22 -22.70
C PRO A 126 4.84 -7.42 -22.08
N GLU A 127 6.17 -7.51 -22.19
CA GLU A 127 6.94 -8.66 -21.71
C GLU A 127 6.98 -8.74 -20.17
N GLN A 128 7.00 -7.61 -19.47
CA GLN A 128 7.11 -7.59 -18.01
C GLN A 128 5.82 -8.08 -17.34
N ASP A 129 4.67 -7.62 -17.84
CA ASP A 129 3.37 -8.04 -17.31
C ASP A 129 3.04 -9.50 -17.66
N GLN A 130 3.37 -9.93 -18.88
CA GLN A 130 3.22 -11.34 -19.28
C GLN A 130 4.12 -12.26 -18.48
N PHE A 131 5.35 -11.86 -18.20
CA PHE A 131 6.26 -12.63 -17.36
C PHE A 131 5.74 -12.72 -15.92
N ALA A 132 5.25 -11.61 -15.34
CA ALA A 132 4.70 -11.61 -13.99
C ALA A 132 3.44 -12.48 -13.87
N GLN A 133 2.56 -12.49 -14.88
CA GLN A 133 1.40 -13.38 -14.90
C GLN A 133 1.82 -14.85 -15.07
N THR A 134 2.69 -15.15 -16.02
CA THR A 134 3.19 -16.52 -16.26
C THR A 134 3.89 -17.08 -15.03
N ALA A 135 4.69 -16.27 -14.33
CA ALA A 135 5.36 -16.68 -13.10
C ALA A 135 4.38 -17.03 -11.98
N LYS A 136 3.31 -16.24 -11.80
CA LYS A 136 2.25 -16.54 -10.82
C LYS A 136 1.52 -17.83 -11.16
N ILE A 137 1.20 -18.04 -12.44
CA ILE A 137 0.53 -19.27 -12.91
C ILE A 137 1.43 -20.48 -12.66
N ALA A 138 2.71 -20.40 -13.03
CA ALA A 138 3.66 -21.49 -12.82
C ALA A 138 3.87 -21.82 -11.32
N GLU A 139 3.86 -20.81 -10.43
CA GLU A 139 3.91 -21.06 -8.99
C GLU A 139 2.66 -21.79 -8.49
N LEU A 140 1.48 -21.39 -8.95
CA LEU A 140 0.22 -22.05 -8.60
C LEU A 140 0.18 -23.49 -9.13
N GLU A 141 0.62 -23.72 -10.37
CA GLU A 141 0.73 -25.07 -10.95
C GLU A 141 1.67 -25.96 -10.14
N LYS A 142 2.83 -25.42 -9.71
CA LYS A 142 3.76 -26.15 -8.85
C LYS A 142 3.12 -26.54 -7.51
N ARG A 143 2.42 -25.60 -6.86
CA ARG A 143 1.72 -25.88 -5.59
C ARG A 143 0.58 -26.88 -5.78
N LEU A 144 -0.16 -26.77 -6.89
CA LEU A 144 -1.22 -27.71 -7.25
C LEU A 144 -0.66 -29.13 -7.44
N ALA A 145 0.43 -29.27 -8.19
CA ALA A 145 1.08 -30.57 -8.42
C ALA A 145 1.60 -31.19 -7.12
N GLN A 146 2.13 -30.37 -6.20
CA GLN A 146 2.55 -30.84 -4.87
C GLN A 146 1.36 -31.30 -4.03
N LEU A 147 0.25 -30.55 -4.04
CA LEU A 147 -0.99 -30.94 -3.35
C LEU A 147 -1.58 -32.21 -3.95
N GLU A 148 -1.62 -32.33 -5.27
CA GLU A 148 -2.11 -33.52 -5.96
C GLU A 148 -1.27 -34.76 -5.60
N ALA A 149 0.05 -34.64 -5.58
CA ALA A 149 0.94 -35.73 -5.18
C ALA A 149 0.68 -36.20 -3.75
N MET A 150 0.49 -35.27 -2.80
CA MET A 150 0.20 -35.62 -1.40
C MET A 150 -1.17 -36.29 -1.24
N VAL A 151 -2.22 -35.76 -1.89
CA VAL A 151 -3.58 -36.30 -1.78
C VAL A 151 -3.71 -37.67 -2.47
N ARG A 152 -3.01 -37.87 -3.60
CA ARG A 152 -3.06 -39.13 -4.35
C ARG A 152 -2.40 -40.30 -3.62
N CYS A 153 -1.37 -40.04 -2.81
CA CYS A 153 -0.71 -41.07 -2.02
C CYS A 153 -1.62 -41.68 -0.92
N ASP A 154 -2.61 -40.93 -0.42
CA ASP A 154 -3.55 -41.44 0.58
C ASP A 154 -4.65 -42.34 -0.03
N SER A 155 -5.01 -42.11 -1.30
CA SER A 155 -6.05 -42.89 -2.00
C SER A 155 -5.62 -44.28 -2.47
N ASP A 156 -4.32 -44.57 -2.56
CA ASP A 156 -3.80 -45.91 -2.93
C ASP A 156 -3.55 -46.82 -1.71
N SER A 157 -3.85 -46.36 -0.49
CA SER A 157 -3.61 -47.10 0.77
C SER A 157 -4.86 -47.72 1.40
N GLN A 158 -5.96 -47.90 0.65
CA GLN A 158 -7.22 -48.47 1.17
C GLN A 158 -7.66 -49.75 0.46
#